data_AF-B8MA07-F1
#
_entry.id   AF-B8MA07-F1
#
_cell.length_a   1.000
_cell.length_b   1.000
_cell.length_c   1.000
_cell.angle_alpha   90.00
_cell.angle_beta   90.00
_cell.angle_gamma   90.00
#
_symmetry.space_group_name_H-M   'P 1'
#
loop_
_entity.id
_entity.type
_entity.pdbx_description
1 polymer ?
#
loop_
_entity_poly.entity_id
_entity_poly.type
_entity_poly.pdbx_seq_one_letter_code
_entity_poly.pdbx_strand_id
1 'polypeptide(L)'
;MQELVQHIKNICDQIAEEIESDITEACNKATPTAAKLATETVSRWGAPVNRSNRAEGGYYWATYKALCRRDGVYANAQGQHDWNAELIEPIIKAVAPGWEKIFSRRIFTIFSNAGSEGANFLKKFHDNVYKKITQTTGPLGSIHMLSQQLRVYQQSVKELFNQQALDISAQSKDINRMFEPVIVESMIPAYTSCVEERGPGSFMRMKATMSSHVSDNRDSMFEKSVDVVEAALNRMLESVEEALLASTDTTLMSLKRDYRSAVVGSQSAAGGILPREKRAALQELLKHIMESETSYKELIQPEIKKDVSSEAVADVQDQETTPELKENPVLVKKEGATETLLSSSAAASPIKQEPTDAVSFENHEIKIKPDPDDDDMANSQLAAGET
;
A
#
# COMPACT_ATOMS: atom_id res chain seq x y z
N MET A 1 -16.88 -13.12 18.62
CA MET A 1 -17.13 -12.51 17.29
C MET A 1 -16.69 -11.05 17.31
N GLN A 2 -17.17 -10.24 18.26
CA GLN A 2 -16.48 -9.00 18.66
C GLN A 2 -14.99 -9.25 18.95
N GLU A 3 -14.66 -10.36 19.61
CA GLU A 3 -13.27 -10.79 19.84
C GLU A 3 -12.42 -10.88 18.56
N LEU A 4 -12.99 -11.32 17.43
CA LEU A 4 -12.24 -11.48 16.17
C LEU A 4 -12.01 -10.14 15.47
N VAL A 5 -13.00 -9.24 15.51
CA VAL A 5 -12.88 -7.87 14.99
C VAL A 5 -11.86 -7.08 15.81
N GLN A 6 -11.95 -7.15 17.14
CA GLN A 6 -10.97 -6.50 18.02
C GLN A 6 -9.57 -7.05 17.79
N HIS A 7 -9.45 -8.35 17.57
CA HIS A 7 -8.18 -8.99 17.25
C HIS A 7 -7.56 -8.42 15.97
N ILE A 8 -8.35 -8.26 14.90
CA ILE A 8 -7.90 -7.64 13.64
C ILE A 8 -7.35 -6.23 13.87
N LYS A 9 -8.08 -5.39 14.62
CA LYS A 9 -7.64 -4.03 14.95
C LYS A 9 -6.31 -4.03 15.70
N ASN A 10 -6.21 -4.83 16.76
CA ASN A 10 -4.99 -4.95 17.56
C ASN A 10 -3.78 -5.40 16.72
N ILE A 11 -3.98 -6.24 15.72
CA ILE A 11 -2.91 -6.68 14.82
C ILE A 11 -2.45 -5.53 13.91
N CYS A 12 -3.39 -4.77 13.36
CA CYS A 12 -3.07 -3.61 12.51
C CYS A 12 -2.32 -2.55 13.33
N ASP A 13 -2.78 -2.27 14.55
CA ASP A 13 -2.09 -1.38 15.50
C ASP A 13 -0.68 -1.89 15.82
N GLN A 14 -0.52 -3.18 16.11
CA GLN A 14 0.79 -3.78 16.37
C GLN A 14 1.76 -3.61 15.20
N ILE A 15 1.28 -3.79 13.96
CA ILE A 15 2.12 -3.63 12.77
C ILE A 15 2.46 -2.15 12.56
N ALA A 16 1.51 -1.25 12.80
CA ALA A 16 1.72 0.20 12.73
C ALA A 16 2.82 0.65 13.70
N GLU A 17 2.76 0.20 14.97
CA GLU A 17 3.79 0.49 15.98
C GLU A 17 5.18 -0.02 15.57
N GLU A 18 5.26 -1.20 14.96
CA GLU A 18 6.53 -1.75 14.48
C GLU A 18 7.07 -0.95 13.29
N ILE A 19 6.22 -0.57 12.33
CA ILE A 19 6.59 0.31 11.23
C ILE A 19 7.07 1.67 11.74
N GLU A 20 6.35 2.27 12.70
CA GLU A 20 6.71 3.55 13.27
C GLU A 20 8.10 3.51 13.92
N SER A 21 8.33 2.50 14.77
CA SER A 21 9.56 2.37 15.55
C SER A 21 10.79 1.96 14.72
N ASP A 22 10.65 1.09 13.71
CA ASP A 22 11.79 0.58 12.94
C ASP A 22 12.03 1.33 11.61
N ILE A 23 11.01 1.96 11.02
CA ILE A 23 11.09 2.60 9.70
C ILE A 23 10.95 4.12 9.83
N THR A 24 9.84 4.63 10.36
CA THR A 24 9.61 6.08 10.48
C THR A 24 10.66 6.76 11.34
N GLU A 25 10.99 6.19 12.50
CA GLU A 25 12.09 6.71 13.31
C GLU A 25 13.45 6.70 12.57
N ALA A 26 13.72 5.68 11.75
CA ALA A 26 14.95 5.57 10.97
C ALA A 26 15.00 6.65 9.88
N CYS A 27 13.90 6.89 9.17
CA CYS A 27 13.73 8.00 8.23
C CYS A 27 14.00 9.35 8.90
N ASN A 28 13.35 9.61 10.05
CA ASN A 28 13.47 10.86 10.79
C ASN A 28 14.90 11.11 11.28
N LYS A 29 15.61 10.07 11.73
CA LYS A 29 17.02 10.18 12.12
C LYS A 29 17.96 10.38 10.92
N ALA A 30 17.64 9.77 9.78
CA ALA A 30 18.47 9.82 8.57
C ALA A 30 18.33 11.14 7.80
N THR A 31 17.15 11.76 7.81
CA THR A 31 16.84 12.95 6.99
C THR A 31 17.82 14.12 7.20
N PRO A 32 18.14 14.56 8.44
CA PRO A 32 19.14 15.61 8.64
C PRO A 32 20.55 15.22 8.17
N THR A 33 20.89 13.94 8.29
CA THR A 33 22.18 13.42 7.82
C THR A 33 22.23 13.40 6.29
N ALA A 34 21.16 12.98 5.63
CA ALA A 34 21.01 13.00 4.18
C ALA A 34 21.10 14.43 3.64
N ALA A 35 20.43 15.39 4.27
CA ALA A 35 20.52 16.80 3.91
C ALA A 35 21.96 17.33 3.97
N LYS A 36 22.70 17.03 5.04
CA LYS A 36 24.11 17.42 5.13
C LYS A 36 24.95 16.78 4.02
N LEU A 37 24.83 15.47 3.83
CA LEU A 37 25.60 14.72 2.83
C LEU A 37 25.25 15.10 1.39
N ALA A 38 24.01 15.52 1.11
CA ALA A 38 23.58 15.90 -0.23
C ALA A 38 24.45 17.03 -0.81
N THR A 39 24.79 18.04 -0.01
CA THR A 39 25.67 19.13 -0.46
C THR A 39 27.09 18.66 -0.78
N GLU A 40 27.61 17.71 0.02
CA GLU A 40 28.92 17.11 -0.21
C GLU A 40 28.90 16.24 -1.48
N THR A 41 27.87 15.42 -1.65
CA THR A 41 27.63 14.57 -2.83
C THR A 41 27.58 15.39 -4.12
N VAL A 42 26.80 16.47 -4.15
CA VAL A 42 26.70 17.36 -5.32
C VAL A 42 28.05 18.01 -5.66
N SER A 43 28.80 18.42 -4.64
CA SER A 43 30.13 19.01 -4.84
C SER A 43 31.11 18.02 -5.50
N ARG A 44 31.02 16.74 -5.12
CA ARG A 44 31.83 15.64 -5.67
C ARG A 44 31.54 15.41 -7.15
N TRP A 45 30.29 15.49 -7.59
CA TRP A 45 29.95 15.35 -9.02
C TRP A 45 30.66 16.38 -9.91
N GLY A 46 30.91 17.59 -9.38
CA GLY A 46 31.59 18.68 -10.08
C GLY A 46 33.10 18.79 -9.83
N ALA A 47 33.68 17.85 -9.08
CA ALA A 47 35.11 17.81 -8.76
C ALA A 47 35.97 17.50 -10.00
N PRO A 48 37.29 17.75 -9.95
CA PRO A 48 38.19 17.33 -11.04
C PRO A 48 38.08 15.83 -11.31
N VAL A 49 38.14 15.45 -12.59
CA VAL A 49 38.13 14.04 -13.00
C VAL A 49 39.41 13.37 -12.50
N ASN A 50 39.27 12.36 -11.66
CA ASN A 50 40.39 11.55 -11.18
C ASN A 50 40.52 10.31 -12.07
N ARG A 51 41.58 10.26 -12.90
CA ARG A 51 41.83 9.14 -13.84
C ARG A 51 42.32 7.89 -13.13
N SER A 52 43.05 8.04 -12.02
CA SER A 52 43.57 6.95 -11.20
C SER A 52 42.49 6.31 -10.32
N ASN A 53 41.55 7.11 -9.82
CA ASN A 53 40.42 6.64 -9.03
C ASN A 53 39.15 7.39 -9.42
N ARG A 54 38.40 6.84 -10.38
CA ARG A 54 37.19 7.50 -10.91
C ARG A 54 36.08 7.67 -9.88
N ALA A 55 35.99 6.80 -8.87
CA ALA A 55 34.97 6.91 -7.82
C ALA A 55 35.20 8.13 -6.90
N GLU A 56 36.45 8.58 -6.78
CA GLU A 56 36.85 9.76 -6.00
C GLU A 56 36.88 11.06 -6.83
N GLY A 57 36.67 10.96 -8.15
CA GLY A 57 36.65 12.10 -9.07
C GLY A 57 35.25 12.57 -9.41
N GLY A 58 35.15 13.76 -10.01
CA GLY A 58 33.89 14.24 -10.59
C GLY A 58 33.72 13.86 -12.07
N TYR A 59 32.66 14.37 -12.66
CA TYR A 59 32.31 14.10 -14.06
C TYR A 59 32.91 15.13 -15.01
N TYR A 60 33.31 14.68 -16.19
CA TYR A 60 33.63 15.60 -17.29
C TYR A 60 32.38 16.39 -17.69
N TRP A 61 32.54 17.64 -18.12
CA TRP A 61 31.43 18.57 -18.35
C TRP A 61 30.36 17.99 -19.30
N ALA A 62 30.77 17.25 -20.34
CA ALA A 62 29.85 16.65 -21.29
C ALA A 62 28.99 15.54 -20.64
N THR A 63 29.59 14.73 -19.78
CA THR A 63 28.91 13.68 -19.01
C THR A 63 27.98 14.28 -17.97
N TYR A 64 28.45 15.29 -17.23
CA TYR A 64 27.64 16.03 -16.26
C TYR A 64 26.39 16.62 -16.93
N LYS A 65 26.56 17.22 -18.11
CA LYS A 65 25.45 17.76 -18.89
C LYS A 65 24.52 16.67 -19.45
N ALA A 66 25.06 15.51 -19.83
CA ALA A 66 24.26 14.38 -20.27
C ALA A 66 23.38 13.82 -19.13
N LEU A 67 23.92 13.76 -17.91
CA LEU A 67 23.18 13.41 -16.69
C LEU A 67 22.03 14.39 -16.43
N CYS A 68 22.30 15.69 -16.50
CA CYS A 68 21.24 16.70 -16.38
C CYS A 68 20.17 16.58 -17.49
N ARG A 69 20.53 16.16 -18.71
CA ARG A 69 19.55 15.97 -19.80
C ARG A 69 18.67 14.75 -19.64
N ARG A 70 19.04 13.82 -18.76
CA ARG A 70 18.36 12.54 -18.53
C ARG A 70 17.95 12.40 -17.08
N ASP A 71 17.58 13.52 -16.48
CA ASP A 71 17.01 13.60 -15.13
C ASP A 71 17.84 12.87 -14.06
N GLY A 72 19.17 12.96 -14.17
CA GLY A 72 20.10 12.37 -13.21
C GLY A 72 20.49 10.93 -13.48
N VAL A 73 19.96 10.28 -14.52
CA VAL A 73 20.24 8.87 -14.85
C VAL A 73 20.96 8.74 -16.19
N TYR A 74 22.18 8.19 -16.19
CA TYR A 74 22.97 8.01 -17.39
C TYR A 74 23.83 6.75 -17.33
N ALA A 75 23.86 5.98 -18.41
CA ALA A 75 24.78 4.85 -18.56
C ALA A 75 25.80 5.14 -19.66
N ASN A 76 27.06 4.79 -19.41
CA ASN A 76 28.15 4.85 -20.38
C ASN A 76 29.11 3.65 -20.20
N ALA A 77 30.22 3.62 -20.93
CA ALA A 77 31.24 2.57 -20.82
C ALA A 77 31.85 2.42 -19.40
N GLN A 78 31.58 3.35 -18.49
CA GLN A 78 32.06 3.34 -17.10
C GLN A 78 31.00 2.81 -16.12
N GLY A 79 29.79 2.51 -16.60
CA GLY A 79 28.69 1.99 -15.78
C GLY A 79 27.45 2.88 -15.81
N GLN A 80 26.51 2.53 -14.93
CA GLN A 80 25.30 3.29 -14.66
C GLN A 80 25.59 4.34 -13.59
N HIS A 81 25.13 5.56 -13.83
CA HIS A 81 25.24 6.71 -12.94
C HIS A 81 23.82 7.15 -12.62
N ASP A 82 23.53 7.29 -11.32
CA ASP A 82 22.22 7.67 -10.83
C ASP A 82 22.37 8.65 -9.66
N TRP A 83 22.22 9.93 -9.98
CA TRP A 83 22.35 11.01 -9.01
C TRP A 83 21.21 11.04 -8.01
N ASN A 84 20.02 10.57 -8.39
CA ASN A 84 18.87 10.55 -7.51
C ASN A 84 19.05 9.45 -6.45
N ALA A 85 19.49 8.26 -6.90
CA ALA A 85 19.85 7.16 -6.01
C ALA A 85 21.00 7.56 -5.05
N GLU A 86 22.03 8.27 -5.52
CA GLU A 86 23.12 8.78 -4.67
C GLU A 86 22.65 9.77 -3.59
N LEU A 87 21.66 10.63 -3.91
CA LEU A 87 21.13 11.59 -2.95
C LEU A 87 20.29 10.92 -1.86
N ILE A 88 19.46 9.93 -2.22
CA ILE A 88 18.55 9.26 -1.29
C ILE A 88 19.18 8.10 -0.53
N GLU A 89 20.36 7.64 -0.97
CA GLU A 89 21.09 6.50 -0.42
C GLU A 89 21.19 6.51 1.13
N PRO A 90 21.49 7.65 1.80
CA PRO A 90 21.59 7.67 3.26
C PRO A 90 20.29 7.26 3.96
N ILE A 91 19.14 7.63 3.41
CA ILE A 91 17.83 7.26 3.95
C ILE A 91 17.54 5.79 3.66
N ILE A 92 17.72 5.34 2.42
CA ILE A 92 17.51 3.92 2.05
C ILE A 92 18.37 2.99 2.92
N LYS A 93 19.65 3.34 3.14
CA LYS A 93 20.57 2.55 3.99
C LYS A 93 20.13 2.52 5.44
N ALA A 94 19.63 3.64 5.98
CA ALA A 94 19.16 3.70 7.36
C ALA A 94 17.91 2.85 7.59
N VAL A 95 17.01 2.81 6.59
CA VAL A 95 15.72 2.12 6.66
C VAL A 95 15.83 0.63 6.36
N ALA A 96 16.79 0.21 5.52
CA ALA A 96 16.92 -1.17 5.05
C ALA A 96 16.85 -2.25 6.15
N PRO A 97 17.51 -2.11 7.32
CA PRO A 97 17.42 -3.12 8.38
C PRO A 97 16.01 -3.27 8.97
N GLY A 98 15.32 -2.16 9.22
CA GLY A 98 13.94 -2.15 9.72
C GLY A 98 12.97 -2.72 8.68
N TRP A 99 13.18 -2.35 7.42
CA TRP A 99 12.40 -2.84 6.29
C TRP A 99 12.49 -4.37 6.14
N GLU A 100 13.72 -4.92 6.14
CA GLU A 100 13.92 -6.36 6.03
C GLU A 100 13.31 -7.11 7.22
N LYS A 101 13.54 -6.60 8.44
CA LYS A 101 12.98 -7.16 9.68
C LYS A 101 11.46 -7.30 9.61
N ILE A 102 10.77 -6.21 9.25
CA ILE A 102 9.31 -6.13 9.23
C ILE A 102 8.74 -7.00 8.10
N PHE A 103 9.10 -6.69 6.86
CA PHE A 103 8.41 -7.21 5.68
C PHE A 103 8.88 -8.59 5.22
N SER A 104 10.03 -9.08 5.70
CA SER A 104 10.53 -10.43 5.35
C SER A 104 10.23 -11.49 6.41
N ARG A 105 10.02 -11.11 7.67
CA ARG A 105 9.88 -12.09 8.77
C ARG A 105 8.77 -11.77 9.75
N ARG A 106 8.71 -10.52 10.22
CA ARG A 106 7.89 -10.18 11.37
C ARG A 106 6.40 -10.16 11.03
N ILE A 107 6.02 -9.60 9.88
CA ILE A 107 4.65 -9.67 9.36
C ILE A 107 4.16 -11.11 9.27
N PHE A 108 4.93 -12.02 8.66
CA PHE A 108 4.53 -13.42 8.56
C PHE A 108 4.30 -14.08 9.92
N THR A 109 5.11 -13.70 10.92
CA THR A 109 4.94 -14.19 12.29
C THR A 109 3.66 -13.66 12.93
N ILE A 110 3.42 -12.35 12.83
CA ILE A 110 2.22 -11.70 13.39
C ILE A 110 0.96 -12.29 12.76
N PHE A 111 0.89 -12.36 11.44
CA PHE A 111 -0.27 -12.87 10.71
C PHE A 111 -0.50 -14.38 10.92
N SER A 112 0.56 -15.19 11.02
CA SER A 112 0.41 -16.63 11.30
C SER A 112 -0.14 -16.89 12.71
N ASN A 113 0.35 -16.14 13.71
CA ASN A 113 -0.17 -16.17 15.07
C ASN A 113 -1.63 -15.68 15.10
N ALA A 114 -1.89 -14.56 14.42
CA ALA A 114 -3.21 -13.98 14.28
C ALA A 114 -4.24 -14.95 13.70
N GLY A 115 -3.90 -15.63 12.59
CA GLY A 115 -4.77 -16.63 11.97
C GLY A 115 -5.02 -17.82 12.89
N SER A 116 -4.04 -18.22 13.69
CA SER A 116 -4.19 -19.28 14.70
C SER A 116 -5.12 -18.88 15.84
N GLU A 117 -5.02 -17.65 16.32
CA GLU A 117 -5.93 -17.09 17.32
C GLU A 117 -7.34 -16.89 16.78
N GLY A 118 -7.46 -16.41 15.53
CA GLY A 118 -8.72 -16.32 14.78
C GLY A 118 -9.44 -17.66 14.69
N ALA A 119 -8.72 -18.71 14.30
CA ALA A 119 -9.23 -20.07 14.28
C ALA A 119 -9.65 -20.57 15.68
N ASN A 120 -8.97 -20.15 16.74
CA ASN A 120 -9.35 -20.50 18.11
C ASN A 120 -10.63 -19.79 18.56
N PHE A 121 -10.88 -18.54 18.14
CA PHE A 121 -12.15 -17.86 18.39
C PHE A 121 -13.33 -18.61 17.76
N LEU A 122 -13.17 -19.09 16.51
CA LEU A 122 -14.19 -19.91 15.85
C LEU A 122 -14.45 -21.22 16.60
N LYS A 123 -13.39 -21.86 17.12
CA LYS A 123 -13.53 -23.09 17.91
C LYS A 123 -14.28 -22.84 19.23
N LYS A 124 -13.88 -21.80 19.98
CA LYS A 124 -14.58 -21.41 21.21
C LYS A 124 -16.05 -21.10 20.96
N PHE A 125 -16.35 -20.41 19.86
CA PHE A 125 -17.72 -20.17 19.43
C PHE A 125 -18.47 -21.49 19.17
N HIS A 126 -17.88 -22.41 18.39
CA HIS A 126 -18.48 -23.71 18.12
C HIS A 126 -18.74 -24.51 19.38
N ASP A 127 -17.75 -24.62 20.27
CA ASP A 127 -17.87 -25.38 21.52
C ASP A 127 -18.98 -24.82 22.42
N ASN A 128 -19.11 -23.49 22.49
CA ASN A 128 -20.18 -22.82 23.22
C ASN A 128 -21.57 -23.11 22.63
N VAL A 129 -21.71 -23.04 21.30
CA VAL A 129 -22.99 -23.34 20.64
C VAL A 129 -23.34 -24.83 20.77
N TYR A 130 -22.36 -25.71 20.55
CA TYR A 130 -22.50 -27.15 20.69
C TYR A 130 -22.99 -27.52 22.09
N LYS A 131 -22.35 -26.98 23.13
CA LYS A 131 -22.73 -27.20 24.54
C LYS A 131 -24.16 -26.72 24.83
N LYS A 132 -24.53 -25.51 24.42
CA LYS A 132 -25.88 -24.97 24.64
C LYS A 132 -26.96 -25.80 23.95
N ILE A 133 -26.73 -26.21 22.71
CA ILE A 133 -27.69 -27.02 21.95
C ILE A 133 -27.82 -28.42 22.57
N THR A 134 -26.70 -29.10 22.84
CA THR A 134 -26.73 -30.46 23.41
C THR A 134 -27.38 -30.52 24.79
N GLN A 135 -27.19 -29.50 25.64
CA GLN A 135 -27.87 -29.38 26.93
C GLN A 135 -29.40 -29.22 26.79
N THR A 136 -29.85 -28.55 25.72
CA THR A 136 -31.27 -28.24 25.52
C THR A 136 -32.02 -29.37 24.81
N THR A 137 -31.40 -29.99 23.81
CA THR A 137 -32.09 -30.94 22.92
C THR A 137 -31.61 -32.37 23.04
N GLY A 138 -30.42 -32.60 23.61
CA GLY A 138 -29.64 -33.81 23.44
C GLY A 138 -28.73 -33.72 22.19
N PRO A 139 -27.88 -34.74 21.95
CA PRO A 139 -26.98 -34.78 20.79
C PRO A 139 -27.74 -34.73 19.46
N LEU A 140 -27.35 -33.82 18.57
CA LEU A 140 -27.89 -33.69 17.22
C LEU A 140 -26.79 -34.02 16.20
N GLY A 141 -27.06 -34.98 15.30
CA GLY A 141 -26.10 -35.37 14.25
C GLY A 141 -25.73 -34.22 13.29
N SER A 142 -26.66 -33.30 13.03
CA SER A 142 -26.40 -32.11 12.19
C SER A 142 -25.37 -31.16 12.80
N ILE A 143 -25.36 -31.00 14.13
CA ILE A 143 -24.39 -30.16 14.84
C ILE A 143 -23.02 -30.85 14.86
N HIS A 144 -22.99 -32.19 14.93
CA HIS A 144 -21.73 -32.93 14.78
C HIS A 144 -21.11 -32.78 13.39
N MET A 145 -21.93 -32.71 12.32
CA MET A 145 -21.44 -32.40 10.97
C MET A 145 -20.83 -30.99 10.88
N LEU A 146 -21.38 -30.00 11.60
CA LEU A 146 -20.77 -28.66 11.68
C LEU A 146 -19.38 -28.69 12.33
N SER A 147 -19.09 -29.66 13.22
CA SER A 147 -17.74 -29.82 13.77
C SER A 147 -16.71 -30.20 12.69
N GLN A 148 -17.14 -30.89 11.62
CA GLN A 148 -16.27 -31.14 10.47
C GLN A 148 -16.09 -29.86 9.63
N GLN A 149 -17.15 -29.09 9.41
CA GLN A 149 -17.09 -27.81 8.70
C GLN A 149 -16.27 -26.75 9.45
N LEU A 150 -16.23 -26.81 10.80
CA LEU A 150 -15.40 -25.91 11.61
C LEU A 150 -13.93 -25.93 11.16
N ARG A 151 -13.38 -27.11 10.83
CA ARG A 151 -11.99 -27.22 10.37
C ARG A 151 -11.75 -26.46 9.07
N VAL A 152 -12.74 -26.46 8.17
CA VAL A 152 -12.70 -25.70 6.92
C VAL A 152 -12.70 -24.20 7.21
N TYR A 153 -13.57 -23.75 8.10
CA TYR A 153 -13.61 -22.34 8.52
C TYR A 153 -12.33 -21.88 9.22
N GLN A 154 -11.77 -22.72 10.10
CA GLN A 154 -10.49 -22.45 10.75
C GLN A 154 -9.34 -22.34 9.75
N GLN A 155 -9.30 -23.23 8.76
CA GLN A 155 -8.31 -23.16 7.69
C GLN A 155 -8.52 -21.91 6.84
N SER A 156 -9.76 -21.58 6.48
CA SER A 156 -10.10 -20.39 5.71
C SER A 156 -9.65 -19.09 6.40
N VAL A 157 -9.84 -18.98 7.72
CA VAL A 157 -9.35 -17.81 8.48
C VAL A 157 -7.82 -17.75 8.47
N LYS A 158 -7.13 -18.88 8.66
CA LYS A 158 -5.67 -18.91 8.58
C LYS A 158 -5.14 -18.50 7.22
N GLU A 159 -5.76 -19.02 6.15
CA GLU A 159 -5.42 -18.70 4.77
C GLU A 159 -5.57 -17.20 4.50
N LEU A 160 -6.67 -16.61 4.98
CA LEU A 160 -6.96 -15.18 4.87
C LEU A 160 -5.85 -14.33 5.49
N PHE A 161 -5.43 -14.61 6.73
CA PHE A 161 -4.32 -13.86 7.36
C PHE A 161 -2.99 -14.08 6.62
N ASN A 162 -2.70 -15.32 6.22
CA ASN A 162 -1.46 -15.61 5.47
C ASN A 162 -1.41 -14.89 4.11
N GLN A 163 -2.56 -14.79 3.42
CA GLN A 163 -2.66 -14.05 2.17
C GLN A 163 -2.38 -12.57 2.38
N GLN A 164 -2.93 -11.96 3.43
CA GLN A 164 -2.66 -10.55 3.73
C GLN A 164 -1.18 -10.29 4.04
N ALA A 165 -0.49 -11.23 4.70
CA ALA A 165 0.96 -11.11 4.92
C ALA A 165 1.74 -11.09 3.59
N LEU A 166 1.34 -11.93 2.62
CA LEU A 166 1.94 -11.95 1.28
C LEU A 166 1.65 -10.66 0.52
N ASP A 167 0.41 -10.16 0.59
CA ASP A 167 -0.02 -8.94 -0.09
C ASP A 167 0.74 -7.71 0.45
N ILE A 168 0.90 -7.59 1.78
CA ILE A 168 1.73 -6.53 2.39
C ILE A 168 3.18 -6.65 1.94
N SER A 169 3.77 -7.84 2.00
CA SER A 169 5.17 -8.04 1.59
C SER A 169 5.39 -7.67 0.13
N ALA A 170 4.44 -7.97 -0.76
CA ALA A 170 4.47 -7.54 -2.15
C ALA A 170 4.38 -6.01 -2.28
N GLN A 171 3.37 -5.38 -1.69
CA GLN A 171 3.15 -3.92 -1.75
C GLN A 171 4.33 -3.12 -1.18
N SER A 172 4.93 -3.59 -0.08
CA SER A 172 6.11 -2.97 0.52
C SER A 172 7.27 -2.78 -0.46
N LYS A 173 7.44 -3.66 -1.45
CA LYS A 173 8.53 -3.51 -2.43
C LYS A 173 8.31 -2.31 -3.33
N ASP A 174 7.07 -2.05 -3.70
CA ASP A 174 6.70 -0.90 -4.53
C ASP A 174 6.75 0.38 -3.71
N ILE A 175 6.31 0.34 -2.45
CA ILE A 175 6.42 1.47 -1.52
C ILE A 175 7.89 1.85 -1.30
N ASN A 176 8.79 0.88 -1.13
CA ASN A 176 10.22 1.15 -0.96
C ASN A 176 10.82 1.88 -2.19
N ARG A 177 10.27 1.67 -3.38
CA ARG A 177 10.71 2.37 -4.60
C ARG A 177 10.18 3.79 -4.71
N MET A 178 9.25 4.22 -3.85
CA MET A 178 8.68 5.56 -3.90
C MET A 178 9.61 6.65 -3.37
N PHE A 179 10.69 6.29 -2.66
CA PHE A 179 11.67 7.26 -2.16
C PHE A 179 12.31 8.08 -3.30
N GLU A 180 12.81 7.40 -4.33
CA GLU A 180 13.62 8.02 -5.38
C GLU A 180 12.83 8.94 -6.35
N PRO A 181 11.62 8.58 -6.82
CA PRO A 181 10.85 9.46 -7.72
C PRO A 181 10.60 10.88 -7.16
N VAL A 182 10.45 11.02 -5.84
CA VAL A 182 10.28 12.34 -5.20
C VAL A 182 11.55 13.19 -5.32
N ILE A 183 12.72 12.56 -5.28
CA ILE A 183 14.01 13.23 -5.48
C ILE A 183 14.16 13.68 -6.92
N VAL A 184 13.81 12.81 -7.87
CA VAL A 184 13.79 13.16 -9.31
C VAL A 184 12.94 14.41 -9.53
N GLU A 185 11.70 14.40 -9.04
CA GLU A 185 10.77 15.54 -9.19
C GLU A 185 11.34 16.84 -8.61
N SER A 186 11.95 16.77 -7.44
CA SER A 186 12.59 17.92 -6.80
C SER A 186 13.83 18.42 -7.55
N MET A 187 14.54 17.55 -8.27
CA MET A 187 15.80 17.88 -8.97
C MET A 187 15.60 18.36 -10.41
N ILE A 188 14.45 18.09 -11.05
CA ILE A 188 14.12 18.52 -12.42
C ILE A 188 14.43 20.02 -12.69
N PRO A 189 14.11 20.97 -11.79
CA PRO A 189 14.42 22.39 -12.02
C PRO A 189 15.92 22.67 -12.16
N ALA A 190 16.74 22.02 -11.32
CA ALA A 190 18.21 22.15 -11.39
C ALA A 190 18.75 21.54 -12.68
N TYR A 191 18.26 20.36 -13.04
CA TYR A 191 18.63 19.67 -14.27
C TYR A 191 18.33 20.51 -15.50
N THR A 192 17.11 21.02 -15.61
CA THR A 192 16.68 21.89 -16.72
C THR A 192 17.58 23.12 -16.84
N SER A 193 17.81 23.83 -15.73
CA SER A 193 18.67 25.01 -15.69
C SER A 193 20.11 24.69 -16.13
N CYS A 194 20.67 23.56 -15.68
CA CYS A 194 22.00 23.12 -16.10
C CYS A 194 22.06 22.76 -17.59
N VAL A 195 20.98 22.20 -18.14
CA VAL A 195 20.88 21.84 -19.56
C VAL A 195 20.82 23.08 -20.44
N GLU A 196 20.27 24.18 -19.97
CA GLU A 196 20.14 25.45 -20.71
C GLU A 196 21.46 26.21 -20.82
N GLU A 197 22.40 26.04 -19.89
CA GLU A 197 23.68 26.74 -19.86
C GLU A 197 24.51 26.60 -21.16
N ARG A 198 25.02 27.72 -21.70
CA ARG A 198 25.81 27.75 -22.94
C ARG A 198 27.04 28.67 -22.81
N GLY A 199 28.01 28.48 -23.69
CA GLY A 199 29.17 29.35 -23.82
C GLY A 199 30.27 29.16 -22.76
N PRO A 200 31.28 30.04 -22.77
CA PRO A 200 32.40 29.99 -21.84
C PRO A 200 31.93 30.04 -20.38
N GLY A 201 32.59 29.25 -19.53
CA GLY A 201 32.26 29.16 -18.11
C GLY A 201 30.95 28.42 -17.78
N SER A 202 30.25 27.86 -18.77
CA SER A 202 28.99 27.12 -18.56
C SER A 202 29.09 26.02 -17.52
N PHE A 203 30.18 25.24 -17.50
CA PHE A 203 30.34 24.18 -16.49
C PHE A 203 30.45 24.73 -15.06
N MET A 204 31.11 25.88 -14.86
CA MET A 204 31.16 26.52 -13.54
C MET A 204 29.78 26.99 -13.08
N ARG A 205 28.99 27.56 -14.00
CA ARG A 205 27.62 27.99 -13.70
C ARG A 205 26.70 26.80 -13.42
N MET A 206 26.78 25.72 -14.20
CA MET A 206 26.04 24.47 -13.95
C MET A 206 26.29 23.94 -12.53
N LYS A 207 27.56 23.87 -12.09
CA LYS A 207 27.90 23.44 -10.73
C LYS A 207 27.31 24.37 -9.68
N ALA A 208 27.41 25.69 -9.87
CA ALA A 208 26.83 26.67 -8.95
C ALA A 208 25.31 26.52 -8.84
N THR A 209 24.62 26.36 -9.97
CA THR A 209 23.18 26.12 -10.03
C THR A 209 22.79 24.85 -9.29
N MET A 210 23.48 23.74 -9.53
CA MET A 210 23.20 22.47 -8.84
C MET A 210 23.41 22.58 -7.33
N SER A 211 24.54 23.16 -6.91
CA SER A 211 24.86 23.32 -5.49
C SER A 211 23.88 24.26 -4.77
N SER A 212 23.48 25.37 -5.40
CA SER A 212 22.47 26.28 -4.84
C SER A 212 21.14 25.56 -4.68
N HIS A 213 20.64 24.93 -5.75
CA HIS A 213 19.34 24.25 -5.71
C HIS A 213 19.27 23.18 -4.63
N VAL A 214 20.29 22.33 -4.52
CA VAL A 214 20.31 21.30 -3.47
C VAL A 214 20.46 21.92 -2.09
N SER A 215 21.28 22.95 -1.92
CA SER A 215 21.39 23.65 -0.63
C SER A 215 20.05 24.23 -0.17
N ASP A 216 19.25 24.75 -1.10
CA ASP A 216 17.99 25.43 -0.81
C ASP A 216 16.82 24.44 -0.61
N ASN A 217 16.86 23.27 -1.27
CA ASN A 217 15.72 22.35 -1.30
C ASN A 217 15.93 21.04 -0.52
N ARG A 218 17.16 20.68 -0.13
CA ARG A 218 17.50 19.37 0.46
C ARG A 218 16.58 18.93 1.60
N ASP A 219 16.29 19.81 2.55
CA ASP A 219 15.51 19.45 3.73
C ASP A 219 14.09 19.07 3.31
N SER A 220 13.42 19.97 2.58
CA SER A 220 12.07 19.73 2.07
C SER A 220 11.98 18.56 1.07
N MET A 221 13.05 18.30 0.31
CA MET A 221 13.11 17.23 -0.68
C MET A 221 13.11 15.86 -0.01
N PHE A 222 13.91 15.70 1.06
CA PHE A 222 13.98 14.46 1.81
C PHE A 222 12.75 14.26 2.70
N GLU A 223 12.27 15.31 3.36
CA GLU A 223 11.02 15.27 4.15
C GLU A 223 9.85 14.80 3.29
N LYS A 224 9.63 15.42 2.12
CA LYS A 224 8.57 14.98 1.18
C LYS A 224 8.72 13.53 0.74
N SER A 225 9.95 13.07 0.52
CA SER A 225 10.21 11.68 0.11
C SER A 225 9.80 10.70 1.21
N VAL A 226 10.13 11.01 2.47
CA VAL A 226 9.71 10.25 3.65
C VAL A 226 8.20 10.30 3.83
N ASP A 227 7.58 11.48 3.78
CA ASP A 227 6.13 11.67 3.95
C ASP A 227 5.32 10.84 2.94
N VAL A 228 5.76 10.79 1.69
CA VAL A 228 5.10 9.98 0.63
C VAL A 228 5.13 8.50 0.97
N VAL A 229 6.26 8.00 1.45
CA VAL A 229 6.42 6.59 1.86
C VAL A 229 5.58 6.28 3.10
N GLU A 230 5.60 7.14 4.11
CA GLU A 230 4.80 6.97 5.33
C GLU A 230 3.31 6.96 5.02
N ALA A 231 2.84 7.91 4.20
CA ALA A 231 1.45 7.92 3.75
C ALA A 231 1.08 6.67 2.96
N ALA A 232 2.00 6.11 2.16
CA ALA A 232 1.76 4.86 1.43
C ALA A 232 1.71 3.64 2.36
N LEU A 233 2.56 3.59 3.38
CA LEU A 233 2.53 2.54 4.41
C LEU A 233 1.22 2.57 5.20
N ASN A 234 0.75 3.74 5.62
CA ASN A 234 -0.51 3.89 6.34
C ASN A 234 -1.71 3.43 5.49
N ARG A 235 -1.78 3.84 4.22
CA ARG A 235 -2.83 3.37 3.29
C ARG A 235 -2.82 1.86 3.08
N MET A 236 -1.63 1.25 3.03
CA MET A 236 -1.49 -0.20 2.93
C MET A 236 -2.07 -0.90 4.17
N LEU A 237 -1.83 -0.37 5.38
CA LEU A 237 -2.40 -0.92 6.61
C LEU A 237 -3.93 -0.76 6.66
N GLU A 238 -4.44 0.42 6.30
CA GLU A 238 -5.89 0.67 6.19
C GLU A 238 -6.56 -0.32 5.24
N SER A 239 -5.97 -0.52 4.05
CA SER A 239 -6.48 -1.49 3.06
C SER A 239 -6.49 -2.92 3.58
N VAL A 240 -5.50 -3.31 4.39
CA VAL A 240 -5.45 -4.65 4.98
C VAL A 240 -6.50 -4.81 6.06
N GLU A 241 -6.68 -3.81 6.93
CA GLU A 241 -7.74 -3.83 7.94
C GLU A 241 -9.11 -4.01 7.28
N GLU A 242 -9.41 -3.20 6.25
CA GLU A 242 -10.66 -3.30 5.50
C GLU A 242 -10.84 -4.69 4.87
N ALA A 243 -9.79 -5.25 4.25
CA ALA A 243 -9.85 -6.58 3.64
C ALA A 243 -10.08 -7.70 4.67
N LEU A 244 -9.38 -7.64 5.81
CA LEU A 244 -9.54 -8.59 6.91
C LEU A 244 -10.95 -8.54 7.49
N LEU A 245 -11.48 -7.33 7.72
CA LEU A 245 -12.83 -7.13 8.24
C LEU A 245 -13.90 -7.64 7.27
N ALA A 246 -13.82 -7.26 5.99
CA ALA A 246 -14.78 -7.68 4.96
C ALA A 246 -14.80 -9.21 4.76
N SER A 247 -13.63 -9.83 4.75
CA SER A 247 -13.50 -11.28 4.56
C SER A 247 -13.93 -12.07 5.82
N THR A 248 -13.67 -11.51 7.01
CA THR A 248 -14.19 -12.03 8.28
C THR A 248 -15.71 -11.98 8.32
N ASP A 249 -16.32 -10.87 7.91
CA ASP A 249 -17.78 -10.73 7.82
C ASP A 249 -18.38 -11.76 6.87
N THR A 250 -17.75 -12.00 5.73
CA THR A 250 -18.20 -13.02 4.76
C THR A 250 -18.13 -14.43 5.34
N THR A 251 -17.02 -14.75 6.01
CA THR A 251 -16.84 -16.03 6.71
C THR A 251 -17.91 -16.22 7.78
N LEU A 252 -18.21 -15.15 8.52
CA LEU A 252 -19.18 -15.16 9.59
C LEU A 252 -20.63 -15.32 9.09
N MET A 253 -21.01 -14.62 8.02
CA MET A 253 -22.32 -14.81 7.39
C MET A 253 -22.52 -16.25 6.90
N SER A 254 -21.46 -16.86 6.35
CA SER A 254 -21.47 -18.26 5.91
C SER A 254 -21.66 -19.21 7.09
N LEU A 255 -20.89 -19.01 8.17
CA LEU A 255 -21.01 -19.77 9.41
C LEU A 255 -22.44 -19.68 9.98
N LYS A 256 -23.01 -18.48 10.04
CA LYS A 256 -24.38 -18.23 10.52
C LYS A 256 -25.41 -19.00 9.70
N ARG A 257 -25.29 -18.95 8.37
CA ARG A 257 -26.18 -19.67 7.45
C ARG A 257 -26.12 -21.17 7.71
N ASP A 258 -24.92 -21.72 7.86
CA ASP A 258 -24.72 -23.15 8.04
C ASP A 258 -25.24 -23.63 9.40
N TYR A 259 -25.01 -22.86 10.47
CA TYR A 259 -25.57 -23.13 11.80
C TYR A 259 -27.09 -23.07 11.81
N ARG A 260 -27.68 -22.06 11.18
CA ARG A 260 -29.14 -21.96 11.03
C ARG A 260 -29.69 -23.15 10.26
N SER A 261 -29.04 -23.54 9.16
CA SER A 261 -29.43 -24.69 8.34
C SER A 261 -29.34 -26.00 9.12
N ALA A 262 -28.28 -26.23 9.89
CA ALA A 262 -28.12 -27.44 10.68
C ALA A 262 -29.18 -27.55 11.80
N VAL A 263 -29.57 -26.43 12.41
CA VAL A 263 -30.60 -26.39 13.45
C VAL A 263 -32.02 -26.50 12.88
N VAL A 264 -32.31 -25.91 11.71
CA VAL A 264 -33.64 -25.98 11.08
C VAL A 264 -33.82 -27.30 10.31
N GLY A 265 -32.79 -27.73 9.57
CA GLY A 265 -32.79 -28.97 8.80
C GLY A 265 -32.85 -30.23 9.66
N SER A 266 -32.27 -30.20 10.88
CA SER A 266 -32.44 -31.29 11.85
C SER A 266 -33.86 -31.45 12.37
N GLN A 267 -34.72 -30.43 12.22
CA GLN A 267 -36.15 -30.52 12.57
C GLN A 267 -36.98 -31.24 11.49
N SER A 268 -36.42 -31.42 10.28
CA SER A 268 -37.12 -32.01 9.12
C SER A 268 -36.58 -33.39 8.72
N ALA A 269 -35.31 -33.70 8.98
CA ALA A 269 -34.66 -34.92 8.47
C ALA A 269 -34.73 -36.14 9.41
N ALA A 270 -34.87 -35.95 10.72
CA ALA A 270 -35.07 -37.06 11.65
C ALA A 270 -36.57 -37.31 11.79
N GLY A 271 -37.07 -38.47 11.36
CA GLY A 271 -38.49 -38.89 11.42
C GLY A 271 -39.12 -38.98 12.82
N GLY A 272 -38.58 -38.28 13.82
CA GLY A 272 -39.19 -37.99 15.10
C GLY A 272 -39.31 -36.48 15.28
N ILE A 273 -40.55 -35.97 15.36
CA ILE A 273 -40.84 -34.58 15.65
C ILE A 273 -40.15 -34.21 16.97
N LEU A 274 -39.11 -33.38 16.92
CA LEU A 274 -38.53 -32.80 18.13
C LEU A 274 -39.67 -32.15 18.94
N PRO A 275 -39.84 -32.45 20.25
CA PRO A 275 -40.92 -31.90 21.05
C PRO A 275 -41.05 -30.38 20.89
N ARG A 276 -42.28 -29.86 20.89
CA ARG A 276 -42.56 -28.42 20.61
C ARG A 276 -41.76 -27.48 21.52
N GLU A 277 -41.56 -27.87 22.78
CA GLU A 277 -40.75 -27.13 23.76
C GLU A 277 -39.27 -27.07 23.37
N LYS A 278 -38.68 -28.19 22.94
CA LYS A 278 -37.30 -28.24 22.45
C LYS A 278 -37.10 -27.45 21.16
N ARG A 279 -38.14 -27.39 20.29
CA ARG A 279 -38.15 -26.53 19.10
C ARG A 279 -38.16 -25.05 19.45
N ALA A 280 -39.02 -24.65 20.38
CA ALA A 280 -39.08 -23.26 20.85
C ALA A 280 -37.75 -22.82 21.48
N ALA A 281 -37.14 -23.66 22.33
CA ALA A 281 -35.86 -23.39 22.96
C ALA A 281 -34.70 -23.28 21.95
N LEU A 282 -34.67 -24.12 20.90
CA LEU A 282 -33.68 -24.00 19.81
C LEU A 282 -33.84 -22.68 19.03
N GLN A 283 -35.07 -22.26 18.79
CA GLN A 283 -35.37 -21.04 18.05
C GLN A 283 -34.99 -19.79 18.86
N GLU A 284 -35.17 -19.83 20.18
CA GLU A 284 -34.72 -18.79 21.11
C GLU A 284 -33.19 -18.73 21.20
N LEU A 285 -32.51 -19.87 21.30
CA LEU A 285 -31.04 -19.93 21.28
C LEU A 285 -30.45 -19.39 19.97
N LEU A 286 -31.05 -19.75 18.82
CA LEU A 286 -30.66 -19.20 17.53
C LEU A 286 -30.86 -17.69 17.49
N LYS A 287 -32.01 -17.19 17.97
CA LYS A 287 -32.29 -15.76 18.02
C LYS A 287 -31.22 -15.03 18.84
N HIS A 288 -30.86 -15.55 20.00
CA HIS A 288 -29.85 -14.94 20.86
C HIS A 288 -28.43 -14.96 20.26
N ILE A 289 -28.05 -16.05 19.59
CA ILE A 289 -26.79 -16.13 18.82
C ILE A 289 -26.79 -15.09 17.69
N MET A 290 -27.94 -14.90 17.02
CA MET A 290 -28.07 -13.98 15.88
C MET A 290 -28.20 -12.50 16.29
N GLU A 291 -28.70 -12.19 17.50
CA GLU A 291 -28.89 -10.82 18.02
C GLU A 291 -27.63 -10.26 18.68
N SER A 292 -26.77 -11.11 19.25
CA SER A 292 -25.45 -10.68 19.74
C SER A 292 -24.55 -10.08 18.64
N GLU A 293 -24.95 -10.20 17.37
CA GLU A 293 -24.25 -9.66 16.20
C GLU A 293 -24.65 -8.25 15.79
N THR A 294 -25.89 -7.84 16.01
CA THR A 294 -26.37 -6.49 15.63
C THR A 294 -25.51 -5.39 16.26
N SER A 295 -24.95 -5.66 17.44
CA SER A 295 -24.05 -4.78 18.18
C SER A 295 -22.64 -4.61 17.57
N TYR A 296 -22.15 -5.52 16.71
CA TYR A 296 -20.81 -5.34 16.10
C TYR A 296 -20.84 -4.59 14.78
N LYS A 297 -21.94 -4.65 14.01
CA LYS A 297 -22.09 -3.82 12.80
C LYS A 297 -22.09 -2.31 13.12
N GLU A 298 -22.40 -1.96 14.36
CA GLU A 298 -22.27 -0.60 14.91
C GLU A 298 -20.80 -0.24 15.23
N LEU A 299 -19.93 -1.22 15.53
CA LEU A 299 -18.49 -1.02 15.82
C LEU A 299 -17.61 -0.89 14.56
N ILE A 300 -18.13 -1.32 13.41
CA ILE A 300 -17.44 -1.27 12.10
C ILE A 300 -17.82 0.00 11.32
N GLN A 301 -18.96 0.63 11.64
CA GLN A 301 -19.30 1.90 11.03
C GLN A 301 -18.45 3.02 11.64
N PRO A 302 -17.74 3.83 10.83
CA PRO A 302 -17.09 5.03 11.34
C PRO A 302 -18.17 5.94 11.94
N GLU A 303 -17.99 6.41 13.17
CA GLU A 303 -18.87 7.40 13.79
C GLU A 303 -18.86 8.68 12.94
N ILE A 304 -19.81 8.79 11.99
CA ILE A 304 -20.20 10.09 11.49
C ILE A 304 -20.91 10.74 12.67
N LYS A 305 -20.19 11.61 13.40
CA LYS A 305 -20.76 12.54 14.37
C LYS A 305 -21.91 13.28 13.70
N LYS A 306 -23.14 12.83 13.94
CA LYS A 306 -24.34 13.65 13.76
C LYS A 306 -24.40 14.59 14.96
N ASP A 307 -23.79 15.75 14.83
CA ASP A 307 -24.21 16.91 15.61
C ASP A 307 -25.66 17.21 15.25
N VAL A 308 -26.58 16.74 16.09
CA VAL A 308 -27.93 17.29 16.17
C VAL A 308 -27.90 18.25 17.35
N SER A 309 -27.63 19.53 17.08
CA SER A 309 -28.03 20.58 18.00
C SER A 309 -29.54 20.76 17.87
N SER A 310 -30.30 20.16 18.78
CA SER A 310 -31.62 20.67 19.12
C SER A 310 -31.45 21.77 20.14
N GLU A 311 -31.91 22.98 19.85
CA GLU A 311 -32.79 23.77 20.71
C GLU A 311 -33.06 25.14 20.07
N ALA A 312 -34.31 25.39 19.72
CA ALA A 312 -35.11 26.43 20.39
C ALA A 312 -36.48 26.53 19.69
N VAL A 313 -37.51 26.08 20.39
CA VAL A 313 -38.89 26.53 20.17
C VAL A 313 -39.04 27.84 20.95
N ALA A 314 -39.36 28.93 20.25
CA ALA A 314 -39.98 30.09 20.86
C ALA A 314 -40.98 30.71 19.88
N ASP A 315 -42.20 30.79 20.39
CA ASP A 315 -43.46 31.26 19.84
C ASP A 315 -43.51 32.80 19.75
N VAL A 316 -43.96 33.36 18.62
CA VAL A 316 -44.61 34.69 18.52
C VAL A 316 -45.54 34.71 17.29
N GLN A 317 -46.85 34.84 17.57
CA GLN A 317 -47.90 35.29 16.66
C GLN A 317 -47.72 36.77 16.28
N ASP A 318 -47.93 37.14 15.00
CA ASP A 318 -49.14 37.86 14.57
C ASP A 318 -49.09 38.42 13.12
N GLN A 319 -50.28 38.43 12.52
CA GLN A 319 -50.85 39.35 11.52
C GLN A 319 -50.53 39.24 10.00
N GLU A 320 -51.59 38.84 9.29
CA GLU A 320 -52.19 39.42 8.07
C GLU A 320 -51.31 40.29 7.15
N THR A 321 -51.21 39.90 5.88
CA THR A 321 -51.95 40.56 4.77
C THR A 321 -51.60 39.89 3.43
N THR A 322 -52.64 39.50 2.68
CA THR A 322 -52.57 39.33 1.22
C THR A 322 -52.72 40.73 0.58
N PRO A 323 -52.17 40.99 -0.62
CA PRO A 323 -52.97 40.74 -1.82
C PRO A 323 -52.19 40.30 -3.08
N GLU A 324 -52.83 39.37 -3.79
CA GLU A 324 -53.10 39.33 -5.24
C GLU A 324 -52.05 39.64 -6.35
N LEU A 325 -51.99 38.63 -7.24
CA LEU A 325 -52.05 38.68 -8.72
C LEU A 325 -50.82 39.12 -9.53
N LYS A 326 -50.25 38.15 -10.28
CA LYS A 326 -50.39 38.07 -11.76
C LYS A 326 -49.82 36.76 -12.35
N GLU A 327 -50.75 35.97 -12.91
CA GLU A 327 -50.67 35.21 -14.17
C GLU A 327 -49.70 35.80 -15.22
N ASN A 328 -49.04 35.12 -16.16
CA ASN A 328 -48.86 33.72 -16.60
C ASN A 328 -47.82 33.78 -17.79
N PRO A 329 -47.63 32.81 -18.70
CA PRO A 329 -46.40 32.01 -18.84
C PRO A 329 -45.68 32.18 -20.21
N VAL A 330 -44.48 31.58 -20.36
CA VAL A 330 -43.97 31.15 -21.69
C VAL A 330 -43.32 29.76 -21.63
N LEU A 331 -43.86 28.90 -22.50
CA LEU A 331 -43.46 27.57 -22.97
C LEU A 331 -41.95 27.38 -23.21
N VAL A 332 -41.36 26.25 -22.77
CA VAL A 332 -41.22 24.96 -23.48
C VAL A 332 -40.40 25.02 -24.78
N LYS A 333 -39.26 24.33 -24.77
CA LYS A 333 -38.92 23.32 -25.79
C LYS A 333 -38.16 22.14 -25.17
N LYS A 334 -38.83 20.98 -25.20
CA LYS A 334 -38.28 19.64 -25.09
C LYS A 334 -37.63 19.24 -26.41
N GLU A 335 -36.60 18.40 -26.32
CA GLU A 335 -36.29 17.19 -27.12
C GLU A 335 -34.88 16.79 -26.68
N GLY A 336 -34.50 15.56 -26.32
CA GLY A 336 -35.03 14.22 -26.61
C GLY A 336 -33.80 13.31 -26.89
N ALA A 337 -33.95 12.00 -26.69
CA ALA A 337 -33.00 10.89 -26.96
C ALA A 337 -32.21 10.40 -25.72
N THR A 338 -32.69 9.40 -24.96
CA THR A 338 -32.84 7.93 -25.21
C THR A 338 -31.78 7.14 -24.46
N GLU A 339 -32.25 6.38 -23.48
CA GLU A 339 -31.60 5.23 -22.87
C GLU A 339 -31.16 4.21 -23.93
N THR A 340 -30.02 3.56 -23.71
CA THR A 340 -29.78 2.22 -24.25
C THR A 340 -29.04 1.39 -23.22
N LEU A 341 -29.81 0.54 -22.54
CA LEU A 341 -29.36 -0.67 -21.87
C LEU A 341 -28.82 -1.64 -22.92
N LEU A 342 -27.61 -2.19 -22.73
CA LEU A 342 -27.23 -3.48 -23.30
C LEU A 342 -26.39 -4.29 -22.30
N SER A 343 -26.91 -5.48 -22.03
CA SER A 343 -26.34 -6.56 -21.26
C SER A 343 -25.85 -7.64 -22.23
N SER A 344 -24.65 -8.19 -22.02
CA SER A 344 -24.19 -9.52 -22.47
C SER A 344 -22.84 -9.78 -21.77
N SER A 345 -22.66 -10.71 -20.84
CA SER A 345 -22.75 -12.18 -20.88
C SER A 345 -21.78 -12.88 -21.84
N ALA A 346 -20.97 -13.76 -21.22
CA ALA A 346 -20.30 -14.98 -21.69
C ALA A 346 -19.08 -14.89 -22.63
N ALA A 347 -17.90 -15.29 -22.15
CA ALA A 347 -17.37 -16.66 -22.31
C ALA A 347 -15.91 -16.76 -21.85
N ALA A 348 -15.62 -17.79 -21.06
CA ALA A 348 -14.30 -18.13 -20.54
C ALA A 348 -13.57 -19.14 -21.43
N SER A 349 -12.27 -19.31 -21.09
CA SER A 349 -11.34 -20.43 -21.36
C SER A 349 -10.16 -20.10 -22.31
N PRO A 350 -9.02 -20.80 -22.21
CA PRO A 350 -8.07 -20.77 -21.09
C PRO A 350 -6.61 -20.63 -21.58
N ILE A 351 -5.74 -19.89 -20.89
CA ILE A 351 -4.30 -19.85 -21.21
C ILE A 351 -3.54 -20.75 -20.22
N LYS A 352 -2.87 -21.75 -20.81
CA LYS A 352 -1.96 -22.71 -20.18
C LYS A 352 -0.81 -22.01 -19.45
N GLN A 353 -0.58 -22.43 -18.22
CA GLN A 353 0.72 -22.33 -17.54
C GLN A 353 1.57 -23.56 -17.89
N GLU A 354 2.85 -23.34 -18.18
CA GLU A 354 3.95 -24.27 -17.91
C GLU A 354 5.30 -23.49 -17.99
N PRO A 355 6.41 -24.02 -17.46
CA PRO A 355 7.17 -23.38 -16.38
C PRO A 355 8.49 -22.78 -16.85
N THR A 356 9.04 -21.83 -16.11
CA THR A 356 10.43 -21.39 -16.29
C THR A 356 11.29 -21.93 -15.14
N ASP A 357 11.96 -23.03 -15.44
CA ASP A 357 13.10 -23.53 -14.69
C ASP A 357 14.32 -22.61 -14.85
N ALA A 358 15.14 -22.62 -13.81
CA ALA A 358 16.41 -21.95 -13.68
C ALA A 358 17.39 -22.30 -14.83
N VAL A 359 18.09 -21.29 -15.35
CA VAL A 359 19.28 -21.50 -16.18
C VAL A 359 20.43 -20.64 -15.67
N SER A 360 21.50 -21.36 -15.33
CA SER A 360 22.82 -20.91 -14.91
C SER A 360 23.48 -19.97 -15.92
N PHE A 361 24.23 -19.00 -15.40
CA PHE A 361 25.13 -18.14 -16.17
C PHE A 361 26.33 -18.96 -16.67
N GLU A 362 26.39 -19.22 -17.97
CA GLU A 362 27.62 -19.57 -18.68
C GLU A 362 28.20 -18.35 -19.39
N ASN A 363 29.48 -18.10 -19.13
CA ASN A 363 30.29 -17.05 -19.74
C ASN A 363 30.45 -17.27 -21.25
N HIS A 364 30.11 -16.26 -22.04
CA HIS A 364 30.57 -16.13 -23.41
C HIS A 364 31.32 -14.81 -23.57
N GLU A 365 32.64 -14.91 -23.74
CA GLU A 365 33.52 -13.82 -24.18
C GLU A 365 33.10 -13.37 -25.58
N ILE A 366 32.54 -12.15 -25.67
CA ILE A 366 32.38 -11.46 -26.95
C ILE A 366 33.61 -10.58 -27.16
N LYS A 367 34.50 -10.99 -28.06
CA LYS A 367 35.59 -10.15 -28.59
C LYS A 367 35.00 -9.06 -29.46
N ILE A 368 34.99 -7.83 -28.97
CA ILE A 368 34.70 -6.63 -29.77
C ILE A 368 36.03 -6.10 -30.33
N LYS A 369 36.14 -6.03 -31.67
CA LYS A 369 37.25 -5.36 -32.37
C LYS A 369 37.18 -3.85 -32.12
N PRO A 370 38.32 -3.16 -31.93
CA PRO A 370 38.34 -1.70 -31.93
C PRO A 370 38.19 -1.17 -33.36
N ASP A 371 37.30 -0.21 -33.54
CA ASP A 371 37.23 0.59 -34.77
C ASP A 371 38.38 1.61 -34.76
N PRO A 372 39.12 1.79 -35.87
CA PRO A 372 40.15 2.80 -35.98
C PRO A 372 39.49 4.12 -36.42
N ASP A 373 39.75 5.19 -35.69
CA ASP A 373 39.82 6.59 -36.17
C ASP A 373 39.52 7.53 -34.99
N ASP A 374 40.56 7.85 -34.21
CA ASP A 374 40.62 9.08 -33.41
C ASP A 374 42.06 9.35 -32.91
N ASP A 375 43.05 9.11 -33.77
CA ASP A 375 44.49 9.27 -33.46
C ASP A 375 45.18 10.26 -34.43
N ASP A 376 44.50 11.33 -34.84
CA ASP A 376 45.13 12.39 -35.61
C ASP A 376 44.57 13.78 -35.29
N MET A 377 44.86 14.28 -34.08
CA MET A 377 44.75 15.71 -33.75
C MET A 377 45.64 16.18 -32.57
N ALA A 378 46.55 15.34 -32.07
CA ALA A 378 47.36 15.65 -30.88
C ALA A 378 48.82 16.05 -31.17
N ASN A 379 49.17 16.39 -32.43
CA ASN A 379 50.50 16.91 -32.79
C ASN A 379 50.38 18.18 -33.63
N SER A 380 49.92 19.28 -33.03
CA SER A 380 50.05 20.63 -33.60
C SER A 380 49.98 21.73 -32.53
N GLN A 381 50.67 21.56 -31.40
CA GLN A 381 50.94 22.68 -30.46
C GLN A 381 52.26 22.51 -29.68
N LEU A 382 53.37 22.19 -30.36
CA LEU A 382 54.72 22.32 -29.78
C LEU A 382 55.76 22.62 -30.88
N ALA A 383 55.57 23.71 -31.63
CA ALA A 383 56.61 24.30 -32.48
C ALA A 383 56.22 25.73 -32.91
N ALA A 384 56.16 26.67 -31.96
CA ALA A 384 56.19 28.10 -32.27
C ALA A 384 56.61 28.91 -31.02
N GLY A 385 57.84 29.42 -31.06
CA GLY A 385 58.39 30.46 -30.17
C GLY A 385 59.41 29.95 -29.16
N GLU A 386 60.63 30.47 -29.03
CA GLU A 386 61.40 31.57 -29.64
C GLU A 386 62.89 31.18 -29.40
N THR A 387 63.79 31.25 -30.39
CA THR A 387 64.83 32.30 -30.52
C THR A 387 65.19 33.07 -29.28
#